data_AF-A0A8R2DMT4-F1
#
_entry.id   AF-A0A8R2DMT4-F1
#
_cell.length_a   1.000
_cell.length_b   1.000
_cell.length_c   1.000
_cell.angle_alpha   90.00
_cell.angle_beta   90.00
_cell.angle_gamma   90.00
#
_symmetry.space_group_name_H-M   'P 1'
#
loop_
_entity.id
_entity.type
_entity.pdbx_description
1 polymer ?
#
loop_
_entity_poly.entity_id
_entity_poly.type
_entity_poly.pdbx_seq_one_letter_code
_entity_poly.pdbx_strand_id
1 'polypeptide(L)'
;MSLEQTACDDLKAFERRLTEVIACLQPATMRWRILLTIVSVCTAIAAYHWLMDPLTPVVSLTQSLWNHPFFAVTSTLLVLLFMIGVHRKVVAPSIITARTRSILNDFNMSCDDTGKLILKPRPANSSLF
;
A
#
# COMPACT_ATOMS: atom_id res chain seq x y z
N MET A 1 -19.77 -9.92 -36.77
CA MET A 1 -19.01 -9.10 -35.81
C MET A 1 -17.56 -9.12 -36.28
N SER A 2 -16.91 -7.98 -36.51
CA SER A 2 -15.51 -7.95 -36.97
C SER A 2 -14.57 -8.32 -35.82
N LEU A 3 -13.44 -8.95 -36.13
CA LEU A 3 -12.45 -9.37 -35.12
C LEU A 3 -11.95 -8.21 -34.25
N GLU A 4 -11.80 -7.01 -34.84
CA GLU A 4 -11.39 -5.80 -34.12
C GLU A 4 -12.44 -5.34 -33.11
N GLN A 5 -13.73 -5.48 -33.43
CA GLN A 5 -14.82 -5.13 -32.52
C GLN A 5 -14.77 -6.04 -31.29
N THR A 6 -14.59 -7.35 -31.50
CA THR A 6 -14.48 -8.33 -30.42
C THR A 6 -13.27 -8.07 -29.52
N ALA A 7 -12.11 -7.73 -30.11
CA ALA A 7 -10.91 -7.40 -29.34
C ALA A 7 -11.08 -6.13 -28.48
N CYS A 8 -11.72 -5.09 -29.02
CA CYS A 8 -12.03 -3.88 -28.25
C CYS A 8 -12.99 -4.15 -27.08
N ASP A 9 -14.02 -4.98 -27.32
CA ASP A 9 -15.00 -5.34 -26.30
C ASP A 9 -14.34 -6.16 -25.16
N ASP A 10 -13.43 -7.07 -25.50
CA ASP A 10 -12.67 -7.87 -24.52
C ASP A 10 -11.73 -7.00 -23.67
N LEU A 11 -11.00 -6.05 -24.29
CA LEU A 11 -10.15 -5.11 -23.55
C LEU A 11 -10.97 -4.27 -22.57
N LYS A 12 -12.14 -3.79 -23.00
CA LYS A 12 -13.04 -3.00 -22.16
C LYS A 12 -13.61 -3.83 -21.01
N ALA A 13 -13.94 -5.10 -21.26
CA ALA A 13 -14.37 -6.03 -20.22
C ALA A 13 -13.23 -6.29 -19.21
N PHE A 14 -12.00 -6.48 -19.68
CA PHE A 14 -10.82 -6.63 -18.83
C PHE A 14 -10.56 -5.39 -17.97
N GLU A 15 -10.57 -4.19 -18.55
CA GLU A 15 -10.41 -2.92 -17.81
C GLU A 15 -11.44 -2.80 -16.70
N ARG A 16 -12.70 -3.10 -16.99
CA ARG A 16 -13.79 -3.04 -16.02
C ARG A 16 -13.55 -4.00 -14.85
N ARG A 17 -13.13 -5.24 -15.14
CA ARG A 17 -12.83 -6.23 -14.10
C ARG A 17 -11.61 -5.85 -13.27
N LEU A 18 -10.57 -5.35 -13.91
CA LEU A 18 -9.37 -4.89 -13.22
C LEU A 18 -9.70 -3.72 -12.28
N THR A 19 -10.48 -2.76 -12.76
CA THR A 19 -10.95 -1.62 -11.98
C THR A 19 -11.82 -2.06 -10.80
N GLU A 20 -12.75 -3.00 -11.01
CA GLU A 20 -13.60 -3.55 -9.95
C GLU A 20 -12.77 -4.23 -8.84
N VAL A 21 -11.81 -5.08 -9.21
CA VAL A 21 -10.92 -5.76 -8.26
C VAL A 21 -10.10 -4.74 -7.45
N ILE A 22 -9.51 -3.75 -8.11
CA ILE A 22 -8.70 -2.71 -7.44
C ILE A 22 -9.59 -1.85 -6.55
N ALA A 23 -10.77 -1.45 -7.02
CA ALA A 23 -11.73 -0.66 -6.25
C ALA A 23 -12.21 -1.39 -4.99
N CYS A 24 -12.37 -2.72 -5.03
CA CYS A 24 -12.70 -3.51 -3.83
C CYS A 24 -11.54 -3.56 -2.83
N LEU A 25 -10.29 -3.59 -3.30
CA LEU A 25 -9.09 -3.70 -2.45
C LEU A 25 -8.64 -2.36 -1.85
N GLN A 26 -8.86 -1.25 -2.55
CA GLN A 26 -8.43 0.09 -2.15
C GLN A 26 -9.01 0.59 -0.80
N PRO A 27 -10.32 0.50 -0.49
CA PRO A 27 -10.86 1.04 0.75
C PRO A 27 -10.33 0.31 1.99
N ALA A 28 -10.17 -1.02 1.92
CA ALA A 28 -9.55 -1.79 2.99
C ALA A 28 -8.09 -1.37 3.18
N THR A 29 -7.33 -1.24 2.08
CA THR A 29 -5.92 -0.81 2.11
C THR A 29 -5.76 0.58 2.70
N MET A 30 -6.61 1.54 2.31
CA MET A 30 -6.58 2.90 2.83
C MET A 30 -6.87 2.93 4.34
N ARG A 31 -7.82 2.13 4.82
CA ARG A 31 -8.08 2.00 6.27
C ARG A 31 -6.85 1.51 7.02
N TRP A 32 -6.15 0.49 6.51
CA TRP A 32 -4.93 -0.01 7.13
C TRP A 32 -3.78 1.00 7.09
N ARG A 33 -3.64 1.77 6.00
CA ARG A 33 -2.65 2.85 5.91
C ARG A 33 -2.93 3.95 6.93
N ILE A 34 -4.17 4.43 7.01
CA ILE A 34 -4.57 5.46 7.98
C ILE A 34 -4.34 4.98 9.40
N LEU A 35 -4.75 3.76 9.74
CA LEU A 35 -4.56 3.18 11.06
C LEU A 35 -3.06 3.10 11.42
N LEU A 36 -2.23 2.59 10.51
CA LEU A 36 -0.78 2.50 10.73
C LEU A 36 -0.16 3.88 10.95
N THR A 37 -0.53 4.87 10.14
CA THR A 37 -0.05 6.26 10.28
C THR A 37 -0.43 6.84 11.64
N ILE A 38 -1.69 6.70 12.05
CA ILE A 38 -2.17 7.22 13.34
C ILE A 38 -1.39 6.58 14.49
N VAL A 39 -1.31 5.24 14.52
CA VAL A 39 -0.61 4.52 15.60
C VAL A 39 0.87 4.87 15.62
N SER A 40 1.52 5.01 14.47
CA SER A 40 2.93 5.42 14.38
C SER A 40 3.14 6.83 14.92
N VAL A 41 2.29 7.80 14.57
CA VAL A 41 2.40 9.18 15.07
C VAL A 41 2.16 9.23 16.58
N CYS A 42 1.14 8.54 17.08
CA CYS A 42 0.88 8.43 18.51
C CYS A 42 2.08 7.81 19.25
N THR A 43 2.68 6.76 18.70
CA THR A 43 3.87 6.11 19.28
C THR A 43 5.07 7.06 19.29
N ALA A 44 5.29 7.83 18.22
CA ALA A 44 6.38 8.80 18.16
C ALA A 44 6.23 9.92 19.20
N ILE A 45 5.02 10.46 19.36
CA ILE A 45 4.71 11.45 20.40
C ILE A 45 4.90 10.84 21.79
N ALA A 46 4.34 9.65 22.04
CA ALA A 46 4.49 8.96 23.32
C ALA A 46 5.96 8.67 23.66
N ALA A 47 6.76 8.26 22.66
CA ALA A 47 8.19 8.04 22.81
C ALA A 47 8.93 9.35 23.13
N TYR A 48 8.58 10.46 22.48
CA TYR A 48 9.16 11.77 22.79
C TYR A 48 8.90 12.17 24.25
N HIS A 49 7.65 12.04 24.72
CA HIS A 49 7.31 12.31 26.11
C HIS A 49 8.04 11.39 27.10
N TRP A 50 8.20 10.12 26.74
CA TRP A 50 8.92 9.14 27.55
C TRP A 50 10.42 9.44 27.64
N LEU A 51 11.05 9.83 26.53
CA LEU A 51 12.47 10.21 26.45
C LEU A 51 12.80 11.52 27.18
N MET A 52 11.83 12.44 27.24
CA MET A 52 12.00 13.72 27.94
C MET A 52 11.76 13.63 29.45
N ASP A 53 11.27 12.49 29.96
CA ASP A 53 11.07 12.31 31.39
C ASP A 53 12.42 12.08 32.11
N PRO A 54 12.79 12.93 33.09
CA PRO A 54 14.05 12.82 33.83
C PRO A 54 14.16 11.54 34.68
N LEU A 55 13.06 10.84 34.95
CA LEU A 55 13.05 9.58 35.70
C LEU A 55 13.38 8.37 34.82
N THR A 56 13.15 8.44 33.51
CA THR A 56 13.41 7.36 32.54
C THR A 56 14.83 6.78 32.59
N PRO A 57 15.92 7.58 32.70
CA PRO A 57 17.28 7.03 32.78
C PRO A 57 17.65 6.42 34.15
N VAL A 58 16.84 6.67 35.19
CA VAL A 58 17.14 6.28 36.58
C VAL A 58 16.41 4.99 36.98
N VAL A 59 15.29 4.70 36.33
CA VAL A 59 14.45 3.54 36.62
C VAL A 59 14.66 2.41 35.61
N SER A 60 14.44 1.16 36.04
CA SER A 60 14.49 0.01 35.13
C SER A 60 13.41 0.11 34.04
N LEU A 61 13.65 -0.50 32.87
CA LEU A 61 12.72 -0.45 31.73
C LEU A 61 11.30 -0.92 32.10
N THR A 62 11.17 -1.98 32.88
CA THR A 62 9.87 -2.51 33.31
C THR A 62 9.11 -1.51 34.19
N GLN A 63 9.82 -0.83 35.10
CA GLN A 63 9.25 0.20 35.95
C GLN A 63 8.87 1.44 35.14
N SER A 64 9.72 1.82 34.18
CA SER A 64 9.48 2.94 33.27
C SER A 64 8.24 2.70 32.40
N LEU A 65 8.08 1.49 31.86
CA LEU A 65 6.91 1.10 31.07
C LEU A 65 5.61 1.15 31.88
N TRP A 66 5.65 0.76 33.17
CA TRP A 66 4.52 0.91 34.08
C TRP A 66 4.18 2.36 34.38
N ASN A 67 5.19 3.24 34.47
CA ASN A 67 5.00 4.67 34.71
C ASN A 67 4.43 5.42 33.48
N HIS A 68 4.69 4.90 32.28
CA HIS A 68 4.22 5.49 31.02
C HIS A 68 3.30 4.53 30.24
N PRO A 69 2.07 4.27 30.74
CA PRO A 69 1.16 3.31 30.14
C PRO A 69 0.75 3.69 28.70
N PHE A 70 0.72 4.98 28.37
CA PHE A 70 0.40 5.45 27.01
C PHE A 70 1.47 5.02 25.98
N PHE A 71 2.75 5.13 26.34
CA PHE A 71 3.86 4.64 25.50
C PHE A 71 3.84 3.12 25.39
N ALA A 72 3.64 2.41 26.51
CA ALA A 72 3.57 0.95 26.51
C ALA A 72 2.43 0.41 25.62
N VAL A 73 1.23 0.99 25.71
CA VAL A 73 0.06 0.57 24.92
C VAL A 73 0.24 0.87 23.44
N THR A 74 0.66 2.08 23.07
CA THR A 74 0.84 2.47 21.67
C THR A 74 1.97 1.68 21.01
N SER A 75 3.10 1.47 21.70
CA SER A 75 4.20 0.63 21.26
C SER A 75 3.77 -0.84 21.09
N THR A 76 3.04 -1.41 22.05
CA THR A 76 2.54 -2.79 21.96
C THR A 76 1.56 -2.95 20.79
N LEU A 77 0.65 -2.00 20.60
CA LEU A 77 -0.28 -1.99 19.47
C LEU A 77 0.45 -1.91 18.14
N LEU A 78 1.49 -1.07 18.04
CA LEU A 78 2.32 -0.96 16.85
C LEU A 78 3.00 -2.31 16.52
N VAL A 79 3.59 -2.97 17.52
CA VAL A 79 4.19 -4.31 17.36
C VAL A 79 3.16 -5.33 16.90
N LEU A 80 1.96 -5.36 17.50
CA LEU A 80 0.89 -6.27 17.09
C LEU A 80 0.44 -6.03 15.64
N LEU A 81 0.35 -4.77 15.20
CA LEU A 81 0.02 -4.45 13.80
C LEU A 81 1.08 -4.97 12.83
N PHE A 82 2.36 -4.89 13.20
CA PHE A 82 3.43 -5.50 12.41
C PHE A 82 3.33 -7.03 12.38
N MET A 83 3.04 -7.68 13.51
CA MET A 83 2.87 -9.13 13.61
C MET A 83 1.69 -9.66 12.78
N ILE A 84 0.56 -8.94 12.76
CA ILE A 84 -0.60 -9.25 11.91
C ILE A 84 -0.26 -9.10 10.41
N GLY A 85 0.89 -8.51 10.07
CA GLY A 85 1.35 -8.38 8.70
C GLY A 85 0.65 -7.24 7.97
N VAL A 86 0.35 -6.13 8.65
CA VAL A 86 -0.28 -4.95 8.04
C VAL A 86 0.47 -4.46 6.81
N HIS A 87 1.81 -4.63 6.77
CA HIS A 87 2.66 -4.35 5.62
C HIS A 87 2.17 -5.06 4.35
N ARG A 88 1.79 -6.35 4.44
CA ARG A 88 1.25 -7.09 3.29
C ARG A 88 -0.10 -6.53 2.87
N LYS A 89 -0.94 -6.11 3.82
CA LYS A 89 -2.26 -5.54 3.54
C LYS A 89 -2.18 -4.18 2.86
N VAL A 90 -1.21 -3.33 3.20
CA VAL A 90 -1.06 -1.99 2.60
C VAL A 90 -0.39 -1.99 1.22
N VAL A 91 0.32 -3.08 0.88
CA VAL A 91 1.07 -3.23 -0.39
C VAL A 91 0.34 -4.16 -1.40
N ALA A 92 -0.70 -4.88 -0.97
CA ALA A 92 -1.46 -5.81 -1.83
C ALA A 92 -1.98 -5.19 -3.16
N PRO A 93 -2.65 -4.02 -3.18
CA PRO A 93 -3.11 -3.42 -4.43
C PRO A 93 -1.96 -3.04 -5.37
N SER A 94 -0.89 -2.46 -4.82
CA SER A 94 0.29 -2.07 -5.59
C SER A 94 1.05 -3.26 -6.18
N ILE A 95 1.03 -4.42 -5.51
CA ILE A 95 1.60 -5.66 -6.07
C ILE A 95 0.77 -6.15 -7.24
N ILE A 96 -0.55 -6.12 -7.14
CA ILE A 96 -1.45 -6.55 -8.21
C ILE A 96 -1.28 -5.65 -9.43
N THR A 97 -1.33 -4.31 -9.26
CA THR A 97 -1.13 -3.38 -10.37
C THR A 97 0.26 -3.53 -10.98
N ALA A 98 1.32 -3.70 -10.19
CA ALA A 98 2.67 -3.93 -10.70
C ALA A 98 2.79 -5.22 -11.52
N ARG A 99 2.19 -6.33 -11.05
CA ARG A 99 2.19 -7.61 -11.79
C ARG A 99 1.40 -7.50 -13.08
N THR A 100 0.24 -6.86 -13.04
CA THR A 100 -0.57 -6.62 -14.24
C THR A 100 0.17 -5.75 -15.25
N ARG A 101 0.84 -4.68 -14.81
CA ARG A 101 1.69 -3.85 -15.67
C ARG A 101 2.81 -4.64 -16.33
N SER A 102 3.43 -5.58 -15.61
CA SER A 102 4.49 -6.42 -16.17
C SER A 102 4.00 -7.24 -17.37
N ILE A 103 2.80 -7.82 -17.28
CA ILE A 103 2.20 -8.62 -18.36
C ILE A 103 1.70 -7.71 -19.49
N LEU A 104 1.04 -6.60 -19.16
CA LEU A 104 0.56 -5.64 -20.15
C LEU A 104 1.70 -5.01 -20.96
N ASN A 105 2.89 -4.93 -20.40
CA ASN A 105 4.05 -4.35 -21.08
C ASN A 105 4.42 -5.13 -22.35
N ASP A 106 4.23 -6.46 -22.37
CA ASP A 106 4.50 -7.31 -23.54
C ASP A 106 3.57 -6.96 -24.72
N PHE A 107 2.41 -6.37 -24.42
CA PHE A 107 1.41 -5.92 -25.39
C PHE A 107 1.52 -4.42 -25.72
N ASN A 108 2.58 -3.73 -25.31
CA ASN A 108 2.69 -2.27 -25.36
C ASN A 108 1.54 -1.56 -24.63
N MET A 109 1.10 -2.13 -23.51
CA MET A 109 0.07 -1.57 -22.65
C MET A 109 0.58 -1.39 -21.22
N SER A 110 -0.17 -0.65 -20.42
CA SER A 110 0.02 -0.47 -18.98
C SER A 110 -1.35 -0.26 -18.34
N CYS A 111 -1.40 -0.19 -17.01
CA CYS A 111 -2.58 0.29 -16.31
C CYS A 111 -2.21 1.33 -15.24
N ASP A 112 -3.13 2.21 -14.87
CA ASP A 112 -2.95 3.13 -13.74
C ASP A 112 -3.15 2.40 -12.39
N ASP A 113 -3.11 3.12 -11.27
CA ASP A 113 -3.34 2.55 -9.94
C ASP A 113 -4.83 2.33 -9.62
N THR A 114 -5.74 2.73 -10.51
CA THR A 114 -7.19 2.51 -10.41
C THR A 114 -7.67 1.31 -11.22
N GLY A 115 -6.84 0.83 -12.15
CA GLY A 115 -7.15 -0.29 -13.06
C GLY A 115 -7.48 0.11 -14.49
N LYS A 116 -7.42 1.40 -14.84
CA LYS A 116 -7.60 1.86 -16.23
C LYS A 116 -6.42 1.44 -17.09
N LEU A 117 -6.71 0.97 -18.30
CA LEU A 117 -5.71 0.64 -19.30
C LEU A 117 -5.11 1.91 -19.93
N ILE A 118 -3.82 1.85 -20.22
CA ILE A 118 -3.05 2.88 -20.91
C ILE A 118 -2.32 2.18 -22.06
N LEU A 119 -2.58 2.62 -23.29
CA LEU A 119 -1.82 2.19 -24.46
C LEU A 119 -0.48 2.93 -24.50
N LYS A 120 0.63 2.20 -24.57
CA LYS A 120 1.93 2.81 -24.83
C LYS A 120 2.06 3.03 -26.34
N PRO A 121 2.64 4.16 -26.77
CA PRO A 121 2.97 4.35 -28.17
C PRO A 121 3.91 3.24 -28.63
N ARG A 122 3.65 2.67 -29.80
CA ARG A 122 4.58 1.72 -30.44
C ARG A 122 5.93 2.43 -30.57
N PRO A 123 7.06 1.79 -30.18
CA PRO A 123 8.36 2.41 -30.38
C PRO A 123 8.48 2.75 -31.87
N ALA A 124 8.57 4.04 -32.17
CA ALA A 124 8.87 4.48 -33.52
C ALA A 124 10.24 3.89 -33.83
N ASN A 125 10.31 3.02 -34.82
CA ASN A 125 11.58 2.56 -35.37
C ASN A 125 12.40 3.83 -35.68
N SER A 126 13.36 4.15 -34.82
CA SER A 126 14.47 5.01 -35.18
C SER A 126 15.24 4.22 -36.22
N SER A 127 14.80 4.37 -37.46
CA SER A 127 15.55 4.13 -38.67
C SER A 127 16.73 5.09 -38.65
N LEU A 128 17.74 4.73 -37.87
CA LEU A 128 19.08 5.24 -38.05
C LEU A 128 19.77 4.28 -39.01
N PHE A 129 19.93 4.82 -40.21
CA PHE A 129 20.97 4.50 -41.18
C PHE A 129 22.32 4.21 -40.52
#